data_AF-A0A2S6TSF6-F1
#
_entry.id   AF-A0A2S6TSF6-F1
#
_cell.length_a   1.000
_cell.length_b   1.000
_cell.length_c   1.000
_cell.angle_alpha   90.00
_cell.angle_beta   90.00
_cell.angle_gamma   90.00
#
_symmetry.space_group_name_H-M   'P 1'
#
loop_
_entity.id
_entity.type
_entity.pdbx_description
1 polymer ?
#
loop_
_entity_poly.entity_id
_entity_poly.type
_entity_poly.pdbx_seq_one_letter_code
_entity_poly.pdbx_strand_id
1 'polypeptide(L)'
;GSFGSRPELVQNPSEFNLEKAKKLLKEAGYEKGFKMEGHFGQFAGRPGIPEAADFISSSWEKLGVTMTWKEHDPSDFVRGFRAGVFSNVPVNLQTWGRQDHSGVQISWYHATSGYVGMYNDKVENLFFDVTSTFEPEAMKKKLAQFEDEVLGLEETFPLYGMTLVNAYSDRVLSHPTVEHSPHFKHYDLVLLKN
;
A
#
# COMPACT_ATOMS: atom_id res chain seq x y z
N GLY A 1 9.89 5.41 2.01
CA GLY A 1 8.60 4.91 2.52
C GLY A 1 8.76 3.49 3.00
N SER A 2 7.69 2.86 3.49
CA SER A 2 7.66 1.45 3.92
C SER A 2 6.25 0.87 3.72
N PHE A 3 6.13 -0.43 3.54
CA PHE A 3 4.89 -1.20 3.61
C PHE A 3 4.44 -1.47 5.06
N GLY A 4 5.07 -0.84 6.05
CA GLY A 4 4.59 -0.82 7.44
C GLY A 4 5.36 -1.69 8.43
N SER A 5 6.40 -2.43 7.99
CA SER A 5 7.30 -3.14 8.92
C SER A 5 8.40 -2.25 9.54
N ARG A 6 8.63 -1.06 8.96
CA ARG A 6 9.67 -0.11 9.34
C ARG A 6 9.06 1.23 9.78
N PRO A 7 8.60 1.36 11.04
CA PRO A 7 7.83 2.52 11.51
C PRO A 7 8.59 3.85 11.35
N GLU A 8 9.91 3.84 11.46
CA GLU A 8 10.78 4.99 11.26
C GLU A 8 10.72 5.54 9.82
N LEU A 9 10.41 4.70 8.84
CA LEU A 9 10.26 5.09 7.43
C LEU A 9 8.81 5.39 7.05
N VAL A 10 7.83 4.87 7.78
CA VAL A 10 6.41 5.23 7.62
C VAL A 10 6.20 6.70 7.97
N GLN A 11 6.88 7.19 8.99
CA GLN A 11 6.78 8.58 9.45
C GLN A 11 7.69 9.55 8.69
N ASN A 12 8.40 9.08 7.67
CA ASN A 12 9.29 9.89 6.85
C ASN A 12 8.87 9.82 5.36
N PRO A 13 7.75 10.47 4.99
CA PRO A 13 7.24 10.43 3.62
C PRO A 13 8.20 11.15 2.65
N SER A 14 8.10 10.79 1.37
CA SER A 14 8.79 11.52 0.31
C SER A 14 8.43 13.01 0.35
N GLU A 15 9.40 13.87 0.06
CA GLU A 15 9.19 15.33 0.05
C GLU A 15 8.09 15.72 -0.95
N PHE A 16 7.12 16.51 -0.50
CA PHE A 16 6.13 17.10 -1.39
C PHE A 16 6.74 18.28 -2.16
N ASN A 17 7.08 18.06 -3.44
CA ASN A 17 7.75 19.05 -4.28
C ASN A 17 7.14 19.15 -5.69
N LEU A 18 6.23 20.12 -5.85
CA LEU A 18 5.51 20.34 -7.13
C LEU A 18 6.43 20.81 -8.25
N GLU A 19 7.42 21.64 -7.97
CA GLU A 19 8.32 22.17 -9.01
C GLU A 19 9.22 21.08 -9.58
N LYS A 20 9.72 20.18 -8.71
CA LYS A 20 10.44 18.99 -9.15
C LYS A 20 9.55 18.07 -10.00
N ALA A 21 8.31 17.84 -9.58
CA ALA A 21 7.36 17.02 -10.34
C ALA A 21 7.07 17.60 -11.75
N LYS A 22 6.82 18.91 -11.85
CA LYS A 22 6.63 19.59 -13.15
C LYS A 22 7.87 19.48 -14.05
N LYS A 23 9.07 19.61 -13.48
CA LYS A 23 10.32 19.45 -14.22
C LYS A 23 10.44 18.03 -14.79
N LEU A 24 10.15 17.00 -13.99
CA LEU A 24 10.17 15.60 -14.43
C LEU A 24 9.16 15.35 -15.55
N LEU A 25 7.93 15.87 -15.43
CA LEU A 25 6.94 15.78 -16.49
C LEU A 25 7.41 16.44 -17.80
N LYS A 26 8.04 17.60 -17.70
CA LYS A 26 8.62 18.28 -18.86
C LYS A 26 9.75 17.48 -19.51
N GLU A 27 10.67 16.93 -18.71
CA GLU A 27 11.76 16.06 -19.21
C GLU A 27 11.23 14.80 -19.90
N ALA A 28 10.12 14.25 -19.42
CA ALA A 28 9.42 13.13 -20.02
C ALA A 28 8.55 13.51 -21.24
N GLY A 29 8.49 14.79 -21.64
CA GLY A 29 7.71 15.26 -22.79
C GLY A 29 6.24 15.57 -22.51
N TYR A 30 5.82 15.58 -21.24
CA TYR A 30 4.45 15.84 -20.78
C TYR A 30 4.28 17.24 -20.18
N GLU A 31 4.90 18.27 -20.75
CA GLU A 31 4.82 19.66 -20.25
C GLU A 31 3.38 20.20 -20.18
N LYS A 32 2.49 19.70 -21.06
CA LYS A 32 1.06 20.05 -21.07
C LYS A 32 0.19 19.09 -20.24
N GLY A 33 0.82 18.18 -19.49
CA GLY A 33 0.16 17.09 -18.80
C GLY A 33 -0.41 16.04 -19.74
N PHE A 34 -1.29 15.20 -19.18
CA PHE A 34 -1.95 14.10 -19.89
C PHE A 34 -3.23 13.69 -19.16
N LYS A 35 -4.01 12.81 -19.78
CA LYS A 35 -5.19 12.20 -19.15
C LYS A 35 -4.90 10.74 -18.88
N MET A 36 -5.38 10.24 -17.75
CA MET A 36 -5.34 8.81 -17.46
C MET A 36 -6.55 8.37 -16.64
N GLU A 37 -6.83 7.07 -16.72
CA GLU A 37 -7.84 6.40 -15.91
C GLU A 37 -7.16 5.73 -14.72
N GLY A 38 -7.81 5.82 -13.57
CA GLY A 38 -7.44 5.09 -12.37
C GLY A 38 -8.58 4.19 -11.90
N HIS A 39 -8.25 3.15 -11.15
CA HIS A 39 -9.23 2.19 -10.65
C HIS A 39 -9.16 2.04 -9.14
N PHE A 40 -10.30 1.92 -8.47
CA PHE A 40 -10.34 1.60 -7.04
C PHE A 40 -11.57 0.76 -6.68
N GLY A 41 -11.58 0.17 -5.50
CA GLY A 41 -12.75 -0.48 -4.92
C GLY A 41 -12.87 -0.15 -3.43
N GLN A 42 -14.06 0.20 -2.96
CA GLN A 42 -14.30 0.59 -1.57
C GLN A 42 -14.57 -0.62 -0.67
N PHE A 43 -13.62 -0.98 0.19
CA PHE A 43 -13.75 -2.15 1.07
C PHE A 43 -14.42 -1.81 2.41
N ALA A 44 -15.32 -2.68 2.86
CA ALA A 44 -15.84 -2.62 4.22
C ALA A 44 -14.68 -2.74 5.24
N GLY A 45 -14.60 -1.79 6.17
CA GLY A 45 -13.51 -1.71 7.15
C GLY A 45 -12.24 -1.00 6.68
N ARG A 46 -12.21 -0.46 5.44
CA ARG A 46 -11.14 0.39 4.92
C ARG A 46 -11.74 1.70 4.37
N PRO A 47 -12.28 2.57 5.24
CA PRO A 47 -12.85 3.85 4.82
C PRO A 47 -11.78 4.78 4.26
N GLY A 48 -12.18 5.74 3.42
CA GLY A 48 -11.29 6.81 2.94
C GLY A 48 -10.74 6.63 1.52
N ILE A 49 -11.12 5.58 0.78
CA ILE A 49 -10.57 5.32 -0.57
C ILE A 49 -11.09 6.33 -1.60
N PRO A 50 -12.41 6.63 -1.68
CA PRO A 50 -12.92 7.68 -2.55
C PRO A 50 -12.28 9.05 -2.25
N GLU A 51 -12.14 9.40 -0.97
CA GLU A 51 -11.53 10.65 -0.54
C GLU A 51 -10.04 10.73 -0.92
N ALA A 52 -9.33 9.60 -0.85
CA ALA A 52 -7.95 9.52 -1.34
C ALA A 52 -7.88 9.68 -2.87
N ALA A 53 -8.80 9.07 -3.61
CA ALA A 53 -8.90 9.23 -5.07
C ALA A 53 -9.13 10.70 -5.45
N ASP A 54 -10.04 11.38 -4.76
CA ASP A 54 -10.31 12.81 -4.95
C ASP A 54 -9.10 13.68 -4.60
N PHE A 55 -8.41 13.37 -3.50
CA PHE A 55 -7.20 14.08 -3.11
C PHE A 55 -6.07 13.92 -4.14
N ILE A 56 -5.89 12.72 -4.68
CA ILE A 56 -4.89 12.44 -5.72
C ILE A 56 -5.25 13.21 -6.99
N SER A 57 -6.50 13.15 -7.44
CA SER A 57 -7.00 13.92 -8.60
C SER A 57 -6.70 15.40 -8.47
N SER A 58 -7.11 16.02 -7.36
CA SER A 58 -6.92 17.46 -7.13
C SER A 58 -5.44 17.85 -6.98
N SER A 59 -4.60 16.93 -6.49
CA SER A 59 -3.15 17.15 -6.38
C SER A 59 -2.46 17.07 -7.74
N TRP A 60 -2.84 16.10 -8.57
CA TRP A 60 -2.28 15.87 -9.91
C TRP A 60 -2.81 16.85 -10.95
N GLU A 61 -4.00 17.41 -10.76
CA GLU A 61 -4.53 18.50 -11.60
C GLU A 61 -3.60 19.72 -11.59
N LYS A 62 -2.95 20.01 -10.46
CA LYS A 62 -1.93 21.08 -10.34
C LYS A 62 -0.69 20.84 -11.20
N LEU A 63 -0.51 19.61 -11.68
CA LEU A 63 0.55 19.18 -12.60
C LEU A 63 0.06 19.07 -14.06
N GLY A 64 -1.20 19.44 -14.33
CA GLY A 64 -1.83 19.28 -15.65
C GLY A 64 -2.31 17.85 -15.94
N VAL A 65 -2.27 16.96 -14.96
CA VAL A 65 -2.72 15.56 -15.11
C VAL A 65 -4.20 15.48 -14.76
N THR A 66 -5.02 15.03 -15.71
CA THR A 66 -6.46 14.81 -15.49
C THR A 66 -6.73 13.34 -15.20
N MET A 67 -7.25 13.06 -14.00
CA MET A 67 -7.66 11.72 -13.58
C MET A 67 -9.15 11.50 -13.83
N THR A 68 -9.49 10.32 -14.36
CA THR A 68 -10.85 9.78 -14.30
C THR A 68 -10.83 8.49 -13.49
N TRP A 69 -11.58 8.42 -12.40
CA TRP A 69 -11.60 7.23 -11.56
C TRP A 69 -12.79 6.33 -11.90
N LYS A 70 -12.51 5.02 -11.96
CA LYS A 70 -13.53 3.98 -12.04
C LYS A 70 -13.56 3.21 -10.73
N GLU A 71 -14.65 3.38 -9.99
CA GLU A 71 -14.97 2.54 -8.85
C GLU A 71 -15.50 1.18 -9.33
N HIS A 72 -15.07 0.12 -8.66
CA HIS A 72 -15.54 -1.25 -8.89
C HIS A 72 -16.08 -1.85 -7.60
N ASP A 73 -16.97 -2.84 -7.73
CA ASP A 73 -17.31 -3.70 -6.61
C ASP A 73 -16.03 -4.33 -6.02
N PRO A 74 -15.88 -4.40 -4.68
CA PRO A 74 -14.67 -4.92 -4.05
C PRO A 74 -14.26 -6.32 -4.52
N SER A 75 -15.23 -7.21 -4.78
CA SER A 75 -14.94 -8.57 -5.23
C SER A 75 -14.43 -8.58 -6.68
N ASP A 76 -15.00 -7.72 -7.53
CA ASP A 76 -14.56 -7.53 -8.90
C ASP A 76 -13.17 -6.89 -8.96
N PHE A 77 -12.90 -5.91 -8.11
CA PHE A 77 -11.61 -5.26 -8.00
C PHE A 77 -10.51 -6.27 -7.65
N VAL A 78 -10.74 -7.08 -6.62
CA VAL A 78 -9.80 -8.14 -6.20
C VAL A 78 -9.60 -9.19 -7.29
N ARG A 79 -10.69 -9.64 -7.94
CA ARG A 79 -10.63 -10.61 -9.02
C ARG A 79 -9.83 -10.07 -10.21
N GLY A 80 -9.96 -8.79 -10.52
CA GLY A 80 -9.23 -8.17 -11.62
C GLY A 80 -7.72 -8.17 -11.42
N PHE A 81 -7.21 -8.02 -10.20
CA PHE A 81 -5.77 -8.21 -9.93
C PHE A 81 -5.34 -9.66 -10.14
N ARG A 82 -6.09 -10.62 -9.59
CA ARG A 82 -5.77 -12.05 -9.73
C ARG A 82 -5.81 -12.55 -11.17
N ALA A 83 -6.65 -11.92 -11.99
CA ALA A 83 -6.77 -12.20 -13.42
C ALA A 83 -5.80 -11.36 -14.28
N GLY A 84 -4.95 -10.52 -13.67
CA GLY A 84 -3.99 -9.65 -14.38
C GLY A 84 -4.61 -8.45 -15.10
N VAL A 85 -5.92 -8.21 -14.96
CA VAL A 85 -6.64 -7.09 -15.59
C VAL A 85 -6.15 -5.75 -15.04
N PHE A 86 -5.99 -5.64 -13.72
CA PHE A 86 -5.51 -4.42 -13.06
C PHE A 86 -3.99 -4.38 -12.87
N SER A 87 -3.25 -5.40 -13.31
CA SER A 87 -1.78 -5.39 -13.26
C SER A 87 -1.14 -4.48 -14.32
N ASN A 88 -1.90 -4.08 -15.35
CA ASN A 88 -1.37 -3.30 -16.48
C ASN A 88 -2.15 -1.99 -16.70
N VAL A 89 -2.91 -1.53 -15.70
CA VAL A 89 -3.57 -0.23 -15.76
C VAL A 89 -2.64 0.86 -15.22
N PRO A 90 -2.74 2.12 -15.71
CA PRO A 90 -1.80 3.18 -15.33
C PRO A 90 -1.75 3.43 -13.82
N VAL A 91 -2.92 3.42 -13.16
CA VAL A 91 -3.04 3.65 -11.72
C VAL A 91 -4.15 2.79 -11.15
N ASN A 92 -3.87 2.15 -10.03
CA ASN A 92 -4.87 1.52 -9.19
C ASN A 92 -4.67 1.96 -7.73
N LEU A 93 -5.76 2.25 -7.02
CA LEU A 93 -5.72 2.52 -5.58
C LEU A 93 -6.07 1.26 -4.85
N GLN A 94 -5.03 0.49 -4.59
CA GLN A 94 -5.12 -0.66 -3.75
C GLN A 94 -5.09 -0.23 -2.28
N THR A 95 -5.94 -0.86 -1.48
CA THR A 95 -5.73 -0.87 -0.03
C THR A 95 -5.23 -2.22 0.40
N TRP A 96 -4.42 -2.20 1.43
CA TRP A 96 -3.83 -3.39 2.02
C TRP A 96 -4.53 -3.69 3.33
N GLY A 97 -4.76 -4.97 3.59
CA GLY A 97 -5.20 -5.42 4.90
C GLY A 97 -4.04 -5.32 5.89
N ARG A 98 -4.34 -5.32 7.18
CA ARG A 98 -3.31 -5.25 8.23
C ARG A 98 -2.35 -6.45 8.26
N GLN A 99 -2.71 -7.54 7.59
CA GLN A 99 -1.83 -8.70 7.38
C GLN A 99 -0.79 -8.44 6.30
N ASP A 100 -0.97 -7.41 5.47
CA ASP A 100 -0.17 -7.13 4.29
C ASP A 100 0.97 -6.13 4.60
N HIS A 101 1.75 -6.38 5.66
CA HIS A 101 3.03 -5.70 5.88
C HIS A 101 4.09 -6.25 4.92
N SER A 102 5.32 -5.71 4.95
CA SER A 102 6.39 -6.08 4.00
C SER A 102 6.53 -7.59 3.80
N GLY A 103 6.41 -8.39 4.87
CA GLY A 103 6.55 -9.85 4.82
C GLY A 103 5.45 -10.59 4.05
N VAL A 104 4.29 -9.97 3.85
CA VAL A 104 3.22 -10.49 2.98
C VAL A 104 3.27 -9.81 1.61
N GLN A 105 3.59 -8.52 1.56
CA GLN A 105 3.76 -7.77 0.30
C GLN A 105 4.82 -8.39 -0.62
N ILE A 106 5.87 -8.99 -0.06
CA ILE A 106 6.89 -9.66 -0.89
C ILE A 106 6.31 -10.73 -1.82
N SER A 107 5.20 -11.36 -1.43
CA SER A 107 4.55 -12.41 -2.23
C SER A 107 3.98 -11.89 -3.56
N TRP A 108 4.00 -10.57 -3.79
CA TRP A 108 3.45 -9.96 -4.98
C TRP A 108 4.50 -9.65 -6.06
N TYR A 109 5.73 -9.38 -5.63
CA TYR A 109 6.79 -8.94 -6.53
C TYR A 109 7.71 -10.11 -6.90
N HIS A 110 7.13 -11.11 -7.55
CA HIS A 110 7.88 -12.21 -8.16
C HIS A 110 7.09 -12.83 -9.32
N ALA A 111 7.78 -13.53 -10.20
CA ALA A 111 7.26 -14.01 -11.49
C ALA A 111 6.02 -14.93 -11.39
N THR A 112 5.85 -15.62 -10.28
CA THR A 112 4.77 -16.61 -10.08
C THR A 112 3.68 -16.14 -9.12
N SER A 113 3.68 -14.85 -8.77
CA SER A 113 2.66 -14.26 -7.92
C SER A 113 1.27 -14.29 -8.57
N GLY A 114 0.22 -14.44 -7.75
CA GLY A 114 -1.16 -14.22 -8.19
C GLY A 114 -1.55 -12.75 -8.29
N TYR A 115 -0.85 -11.86 -7.58
CA TYR A 115 -0.95 -10.40 -7.68
C TYR A 115 0.41 -9.91 -8.19
N VAL A 116 0.61 -9.87 -9.50
CA VAL A 116 1.95 -9.57 -10.05
C VAL A 116 2.18 -8.06 -10.00
N GLY A 117 3.01 -7.63 -9.05
CA GLY A 117 3.64 -6.31 -9.07
C GLY A 117 4.83 -6.28 -10.04
N MET A 118 5.34 -5.09 -10.37
CA MET A 118 6.53 -4.99 -11.22
C MET A 118 7.76 -5.52 -10.48
N TYR A 119 8.50 -6.45 -11.09
CA TYR A 119 9.71 -7.02 -10.49
C TYR A 119 10.88 -7.00 -11.48
N ASN A 120 12.08 -7.17 -10.95
CA ASN A 120 13.31 -7.38 -11.72
C ASN A 120 14.08 -8.58 -11.14
N ASP A 121 15.17 -9.00 -11.79
CA ASP A 121 15.96 -10.15 -11.34
C ASP A 121 16.45 -10.01 -9.89
N LYS A 122 16.72 -8.79 -9.42
CA LYS A 122 17.19 -8.54 -8.05
C LYS A 122 16.06 -8.76 -7.04
N VAL A 123 14.87 -8.23 -7.33
CA VAL A 123 13.67 -8.43 -6.49
C VAL A 123 13.28 -9.90 -6.46
N GLU A 124 13.31 -10.61 -7.59
CA GLU A 124 13.04 -12.05 -7.68
C GLU A 124 14.01 -12.86 -6.80
N ASN A 125 15.31 -12.58 -6.90
CA ASN A 125 16.32 -13.27 -6.09
C ASN A 125 16.15 -12.98 -4.59
N LEU A 126 15.84 -11.72 -4.22
CA LEU A 126 15.59 -11.35 -2.82
C LEU A 126 14.34 -12.03 -2.27
N PHE A 127 13.28 -12.23 -3.07
CA PHE A 127 12.11 -12.99 -2.65
C PHE A 127 12.48 -14.42 -2.21
N PHE A 128 13.24 -15.16 -3.04
CA PHE A 128 13.69 -16.51 -2.69
C PHE A 128 14.67 -16.53 -1.52
N ASP A 129 15.52 -15.53 -1.39
CA ASP A 129 16.45 -15.41 -0.26
C ASP A 129 15.72 -15.13 1.07
N VAL A 130 14.72 -14.23 1.07
CA VAL A 130 13.89 -13.95 2.25
C VAL A 130 13.10 -15.21 2.66
N THR A 131 12.44 -15.86 1.71
CA THR A 131 11.56 -17.02 1.99
C THR A 131 12.32 -18.29 2.42
N SER A 132 13.63 -18.37 2.15
CA SER A 132 14.50 -19.45 2.62
C SER A 132 15.28 -19.13 3.90
N THR A 133 15.06 -17.95 4.50
CA THR A 133 15.74 -17.52 5.74
C THR A 133 14.88 -17.76 6.97
N PHE A 134 15.35 -18.60 7.89
CA PHE A 134 14.60 -18.95 9.11
C PHE A 134 15.04 -18.17 10.36
N GLU A 135 16.24 -17.60 10.35
CA GLU A 135 16.74 -16.79 11.48
C GLU A 135 16.04 -15.43 11.51
N PRO A 136 15.32 -15.07 12.59
CA PRO A 136 14.42 -13.91 12.60
C PRO A 136 15.10 -12.57 12.25
N GLU A 137 16.26 -12.28 12.82
CA GLU A 137 16.95 -11.01 12.57
C GLU A 137 17.57 -10.94 11.17
N ALA A 138 18.04 -12.08 10.65
CA ALA A 138 18.53 -12.17 9.28
C ALA A 138 17.37 -11.97 8.28
N MET A 139 16.22 -12.60 8.54
CA MET A 139 15.01 -12.44 7.73
C MET A 139 14.54 -10.99 7.72
N LYS A 140 14.48 -10.31 8.87
CA LYS A 140 14.11 -8.87 8.95
C LYS A 140 15.04 -7.99 8.12
N LYS A 141 16.35 -8.21 8.19
CA LYS A 141 17.33 -7.44 7.40
C LYS A 141 17.13 -7.64 5.90
N LYS A 142 16.95 -8.89 5.46
CA LYS A 142 16.69 -9.20 4.04
C LYS A 142 15.36 -8.64 3.56
N LEU A 143 14.33 -8.67 4.42
CA LEU A 143 13.04 -8.08 4.13
C LEU A 143 13.11 -6.56 3.94
N ALA A 144 13.92 -5.87 4.76
CA ALA A 144 14.18 -4.44 4.58
C ALA A 144 14.86 -4.15 3.23
N GLN A 145 15.85 -4.97 2.84
CA GLN A 145 16.51 -4.85 1.54
C GLN A 145 15.52 -5.06 0.39
N PHE A 146 14.68 -6.10 0.47
CA PHE A 146 13.62 -6.34 -0.50
C PHE A 146 12.69 -5.14 -0.63
N GLU A 147 12.22 -4.60 0.50
CA GLU A 147 11.33 -3.44 0.50
C GLU A 147 11.99 -2.20 -0.13
N ASP A 148 13.27 -1.95 0.15
CA ASP A 148 14.01 -0.85 -0.48
C ASP A 148 14.13 -1.02 -1.99
N GLU A 149 14.39 -2.24 -2.48
CA GLU A 149 14.45 -2.51 -3.92
C GLU A 149 13.10 -2.33 -4.59
N VAL A 150 12.02 -2.85 -4.01
CA VAL A 150 10.67 -2.73 -4.57
C VAL A 150 10.22 -1.27 -4.59
N LEU A 151 10.37 -0.53 -3.49
CA LEU A 151 10.00 0.88 -3.45
C LEU A 151 10.90 1.75 -4.35
N GLY A 152 12.13 1.31 -4.59
CA GLY A 152 13.04 1.92 -5.57
C GLY A 152 12.63 1.73 -7.03
N LEU A 153 11.68 0.83 -7.33
CA LEU A 153 11.09 0.72 -8.67
C LEU A 153 10.13 1.88 -8.99
N GLU A 154 9.72 2.65 -7.99
CA GLU A 154 8.77 3.77 -8.14
C GLU A 154 7.46 3.39 -8.85
N GLU A 155 7.03 2.13 -8.71
CA GLU A 155 5.74 1.64 -9.24
C GLU A 155 4.63 1.76 -8.19
N THR A 156 4.94 1.44 -6.93
CA THR A 156 4.01 1.55 -5.81
C THR A 156 4.43 2.70 -4.90
N PHE A 157 3.46 3.56 -4.58
CA PHE A 157 3.66 4.71 -3.70
C PHE A 157 2.81 4.55 -2.43
N PRO A 158 3.42 4.19 -1.27
CA PRO A 158 2.69 4.16 -0.01
C PRO A 158 2.13 5.55 0.32
N LEU A 159 0.81 5.67 0.40
CA LEU A 159 0.12 6.95 0.64
C LEU A 159 0.02 7.30 2.12
N TYR A 160 -0.52 6.38 2.92
CA TYR A 160 -0.68 6.55 4.36
C TYR A 160 -0.85 5.20 5.06
N GLY A 161 -0.47 5.15 6.34
CA GLY A 161 -0.85 4.07 7.24
C GLY A 161 -2.19 4.37 7.90
N MET A 162 -3.12 3.42 7.92
CA MET A 162 -4.38 3.58 8.63
C MET A 162 -4.18 3.43 10.15
N THR A 163 -4.67 4.39 10.92
CA THR A 163 -4.77 4.26 12.38
C THR A 163 -6.16 3.74 12.75
N LEU A 164 -6.20 2.72 13.60
CA LEU A 164 -7.45 2.25 14.18
C LEU A 164 -7.74 3.05 15.46
N VAL A 165 -8.84 3.79 15.45
CA VAL A 165 -9.36 4.49 16.63
C VAL A 165 -10.51 3.68 17.20
N ASN A 166 -10.31 3.08 18.37
CA ASN A 166 -11.35 2.33 19.07
C ASN A 166 -11.94 3.18 20.20
N ALA A 167 -13.26 3.24 20.26
CA ALA A 167 -13.98 3.81 21.39
C ALA A 167 -14.65 2.69 22.19
N TYR A 168 -14.53 2.74 23.51
CA TYR A 168 -15.14 1.77 24.41
C TYR A 168 -16.09 2.46 25.38
N SER A 169 -17.15 1.76 25.79
CA SER A 169 -17.92 2.18 26.96
C SER A 169 -17.06 2.13 28.22
N ASP A 170 -17.47 2.86 29.25
CA ASP A 170 -16.87 2.84 30.59
C ASP A 170 -16.83 1.45 31.26
N ARG A 171 -17.59 0.48 30.75
CA ARG A 171 -17.57 -0.93 31.18
C ARG A 171 -16.31 -1.68 30.77
N VAL A 172 -15.55 -1.21 29.78
CA VAL A 172 -14.32 -1.87 29.35
C VAL A 172 -13.17 -1.40 30.23
N LEU A 173 -12.48 -2.35 30.85
CA LEU A 173 -11.28 -2.12 31.65
C LEU A 173 -10.04 -2.00 30.76
N SER A 174 -9.88 -2.91 29.79
CA SER A 174 -8.80 -2.85 28.79
C SER A 174 -9.14 -3.71 27.58
N HIS A 175 -8.44 -3.45 26.46
CA HIS A 175 -8.45 -4.31 25.28
C HIS A 175 -7.04 -4.31 24.70
N PRO A 176 -6.14 -5.18 25.19
CA PRO A 176 -4.80 -5.31 24.64
C PRO A 176 -4.89 -5.76 23.19
N THR A 177 -4.33 -4.97 22.28
CA THR A 177 -4.25 -5.30 20.86
C THR A 177 -2.81 -5.64 20.50
N VAL A 178 -2.61 -6.63 19.63
CA VAL A 178 -1.27 -6.99 19.13
C VAL A 178 -0.72 -5.91 18.18
N GLU A 179 0.59 -5.67 18.23
CA GLU A 179 1.29 -4.54 17.60
C GLU A 179 1.04 -4.39 16.09
N HIS A 180 0.83 -5.50 15.36
CA HIS A 180 0.60 -5.51 13.90
C HIS A 180 -0.74 -6.11 13.48
N SER A 181 -1.61 -6.46 14.42
CA SER A 181 -2.98 -6.91 14.15
C SER A 181 -3.99 -6.41 15.20
N PRO A 182 -4.11 -5.09 15.46
CA PRO A 182 -5.26 -4.59 16.16
C PRO A 182 -6.50 -4.86 15.30
N HIS A 183 -7.25 -5.89 15.64
CA HIS A 183 -8.49 -6.24 14.97
C HIS A 183 -9.60 -6.21 16.01
N PHE A 184 -10.73 -5.62 15.65
CA PHE A 184 -11.93 -5.63 16.50
C PHE A 184 -12.43 -7.05 16.81
N LYS A 185 -11.95 -8.08 16.08
CA LYS A 185 -12.33 -9.49 16.29
C LYS A 185 -11.62 -10.10 17.49
N HIS A 186 -10.61 -9.44 18.05
CA HIS A 186 -9.98 -9.84 19.31
C HIS A 186 -10.84 -9.49 20.53
N TYR A 187 -12.18 -9.58 20.41
CA TYR A 187 -13.11 -9.31 21.51
C TYR A 187 -12.85 -10.20 22.71
N ASP A 188 -12.29 -11.39 22.49
CA ASP A 188 -11.83 -12.32 23.51
C ASP A 188 -10.76 -11.72 24.42
N LEU A 189 -10.04 -10.69 23.96
CA LEU A 189 -9.07 -9.95 24.77
C LEU A 189 -9.69 -8.78 25.54
N VAL A 190 -10.97 -8.46 25.33
CA VAL A 190 -11.63 -7.35 26.04
C VAL A 190 -11.85 -7.72 27.50
N LEU A 191 -11.21 -6.99 28.40
CA LEU A 191 -11.44 -7.09 29.83
C LEU A 191 -12.54 -6.12 30.24
N LEU A 192 -13.55 -6.60 30.94
CA LEU A 192 -14.64 -5.79 31.48
C LEU A 192 -14.39 -5.46 32.95
N LYS A 193 -14.96 -4.34 33.41
CA LYS A 193 -15.09 -4.06 34.84
C LYS A 193 -16.11 -5.03 35.43
N ASN A 194 -15.77 -5.63 36.57
CA ASN A 194 -16.71 -6.39 37.38
C ASN A 194 -17.82 -5.50 37.94
#